data_AF-A0A2T4A8A1-F1
#
_entry.id   AF-A0A2T4A8A1-F1
#
_cell.length_a   1.000
_cell.length_b   1.000
_cell.length_c   1.000
_cell.angle_alpha   90.00
_cell.angle_beta   90.00
_cell.angle_gamma   90.00
#
_symmetry.space_group_name_H-M   'P 1'
#
loop_
_entity.id
_entity.type
_entity.pdbx_description
1 polymer ?
#
loop_
_entity_poly.entity_id
_entity_poly.type
_entity_poly.pdbx_seq_one_letter_code
_entity_poly.pdbx_strand_id
1 'polypeptide(L)'
;MAMKAVVFRGAFDVGVETRAKPTIRDQTDAIVKVKVAGICGSELHMYRGHQKTATGHIMGHEFIGIVDQVGSDVNRFAVGDEVVSIFSPVCLRCWYCKQGLTNRCVEGVAFGTQKLDGGQAEFVRVPFADGTLHLVPEDLDRSLLIMMCDIFPTGYYGASRAIEGLQNQLQSPLTSFHKQKSTSDGQNGHTNGDQSLDALRSSVVVCLGCGPVGICAIATARSKGIQTVLAVDSVDDRLEEAAQLGAIPLNFSKHDILEEVKSRTQGRGADAVIEVVGNPAALKSAFELLRPCGILSSVGFHQDDLPFTGLDCYLKNITMNFGRVPVRTVFNDALQCLRENQHVLRNYVTHELSLDDAALGYDLFEKRVARKVILQV
;
A
#
# COMPACT_ATOMS: atom_id res chain seq x y z
N MET A 1 17.45 -25.01 -18.08
CA MET A 1 18.00 -23.70 -18.48
C MET A 1 18.29 -22.91 -17.21
N ALA A 2 19.44 -22.23 -17.15
CA ALA A 2 19.76 -21.35 -16.03
C ALA A 2 19.23 -19.94 -16.29
N MET A 3 19.15 -19.11 -15.24
CA MET A 3 18.70 -17.73 -15.26
C MET A 3 19.48 -16.87 -14.27
N LYS A 4 19.56 -15.56 -14.49
CA LYS A 4 20.06 -14.59 -13.51
C LYS A 4 18.98 -14.23 -12.49
N ALA A 5 19.39 -14.03 -11.24
CA ALA A 5 18.52 -13.63 -10.15
C ALA A 5 19.29 -12.85 -9.07
N VAL A 6 18.64 -11.88 -8.44
CA VAL A 6 19.16 -11.16 -7.26
C VAL A 6 18.94 -12.03 -6.04
N VAL A 7 20.03 -12.43 -5.39
CA VAL A 7 20.02 -13.33 -4.24
C VAL A 7 20.41 -12.56 -2.98
N PHE A 8 19.67 -12.77 -1.90
CA PHE A 8 20.04 -12.29 -0.58
C PHE A 8 21.19 -13.10 0.00
N ARG A 9 22.32 -12.45 0.29
CA ARG A 9 23.55 -13.08 0.82
C ARG A 9 23.79 -12.77 2.29
N GLY A 10 23.15 -11.73 2.81
CA GLY A 10 23.24 -11.33 4.21
C GLY A 10 22.82 -9.88 4.41
N ALA A 11 22.93 -9.40 5.65
CA ALA A 11 22.65 -8.00 5.93
C ALA A 11 23.55 -7.09 5.10
N PHE A 12 22.95 -6.14 4.38
CA PHE A 12 23.57 -5.23 3.42
C PHE A 12 24.30 -5.92 2.26
N ASP A 13 23.94 -7.18 1.96
CA ASP A 13 24.58 -7.95 0.89
C ASP A 13 23.53 -8.69 0.05
N VAL A 14 23.37 -8.21 -1.18
CA VAL A 14 22.64 -8.86 -2.27
C VAL A 14 23.55 -8.96 -3.48
N GLY A 15 23.36 -9.97 -4.31
CA GLY A 15 24.11 -10.05 -5.55
C GLY A 15 23.44 -10.90 -6.61
N VAL A 16 23.78 -10.62 -7.87
CA VAL A 16 23.26 -11.37 -9.00
C VAL A 16 23.99 -12.70 -9.13
N GLU A 17 23.21 -13.77 -9.24
CA GLU A 17 23.70 -15.14 -9.35
C GLU A 17 22.98 -15.90 -10.44
N THR A 18 23.64 -16.92 -10.97
CA THR A 18 23.00 -17.89 -11.86
C THR A 18 22.24 -18.93 -11.06
N ARG A 19 20.95 -19.07 -11.33
CA ARG A 19 20.01 -20.00 -10.69
C ARG A 19 19.31 -20.88 -11.74
N ALA A 20 18.71 -21.98 -11.31
CA ALA A 20 17.89 -22.78 -12.22
C ALA A 20 16.60 -22.03 -12.56
N LYS A 21 16.18 -22.06 -13.83
CA LYS A 21 14.85 -21.59 -14.22
C LYS A 21 13.79 -22.37 -13.42
N PRO A 22 12.82 -21.70 -12.77
CA PRO A 22 11.78 -22.39 -12.02
C PRO A 22 10.91 -23.24 -12.94
N THR A 23 10.30 -24.26 -12.36
CA THR A 23 9.33 -25.14 -13.01
C THR A 23 8.01 -25.10 -12.27
N ILE A 24 6.93 -25.45 -12.98
CA ILE A 24 5.61 -25.70 -12.40
C ILE A 24 5.77 -26.78 -11.32
N ARG A 25 5.28 -26.50 -10.10
CA ARG A 25 5.27 -27.46 -8.98
C ARG A 25 3.86 -27.92 -8.63
N ASP A 26 2.88 -27.04 -8.80
CA ASP A 26 1.45 -27.30 -8.64
C ASP A 26 0.70 -26.87 -9.91
N GLN A 27 -0.41 -27.52 -10.27
CA GLN A 27 -1.15 -27.21 -11.49
C GLN A 27 -1.82 -25.83 -11.46
N THR A 28 -1.87 -25.16 -10.31
CA THR A 28 -2.31 -23.77 -10.17
C THR A 28 -1.18 -22.74 -10.35
N ASP A 29 0.07 -23.19 -10.55
CA ASP A 29 1.22 -22.30 -10.76
C ASP A 29 1.23 -21.71 -12.18
N ALA A 30 1.87 -20.55 -12.32
CA ALA A 30 2.40 -20.05 -13.58
C ALA A 30 3.92 -19.78 -13.47
N ILE A 31 4.64 -19.84 -14.59
CA ILE A 31 5.98 -19.28 -14.71
C ILE A 31 5.88 -18.00 -15.52
N VAL A 32 6.40 -16.91 -14.97
CA VAL A 32 6.42 -15.59 -15.60
C VAL A 32 7.85 -15.25 -15.98
N LYS A 33 8.07 -14.88 -17.25
CA LYS A 33 9.30 -14.23 -17.72
C LYS A 33 9.23 -12.76 -17.33
N VAL A 34 10.02 -12.37 -16.35
CA VAL A 34 9.99 -11.02 -15.80
C VAL A 34 10.52 -10.02 -16.84
N LYS A 35 9.91 -8.84 -16.87
CA LYS A 35 10.34 -7.69 -17.67
C LYS A 35 10.85 -6.57 -16.78
N VAL A 36 10.14 -6.33 -15.70
CA VAL A 36 10.44 -5.28 -14.73
C VAL A 36 10.24 -5.85 -13.33
N ALA A 37 11.19 -5.60 -12.44
CA ALA A 37 11.06 -5.88 -11.01
C ALA A 37 11.30 -4.62 -10.17
N GLY A 38 10.51 -4.41 -9.12
CA GLY A 38 10.68 -3.29 -8.20
C GLY A 38 11.59 -3.65 -7.01
N ILE A 39 12.23 -2.63 -6.44
CA ILE A 39 12.78 -2.68 -5.08
C ILE A 39 11.77 -1.99 -4.14
N CYS A 40 11.38 -2.67 -3.07
CA CYS A 40 10.39 -2.16 -2.11
C CYS A 40 11.00 -1.80 -0.76
N GLY A 41 10.43 -0.79 -0.08
CA GLY A 41 10.88 -0.35 1.24
C GLY A 41 10.76 -1.44 2.30
N SER A 42 9.79 -2.34 2.15
CA SER A 42 9.61 -3.49 3.04
C SER A 42 10.78 -4.47 2.96
N GLU A 43 11.41 -4.61 1.79
CA GLU A 43 12.61 -5.45 1.59
C GLU A 43 13.82 -4.87 2.31
N LEU A 44 13.88 -3.56 2.53
CA LEU A 44 14.98 -2.94 3.28
C LEU A 44 15.00 -3.38 4.75
N HIS A 45 13.87 -3.80 5.34
CA HIS A 45 13.90 -4.39 6.69
C HIS A 45 14.69 -5.69 6.73
N MET A 46 14.56 -6.50 5.67
CA MET A 46 15.34 -7.72 5.49
C MET A 46 16.79 -7.40 5.13
N TYR A 47 17.00 -6.50 4.16
CA TYR A 47 18.33 -6.05 3.74
C TYR A 47 19.16 -5.52 4.91
N ARG A 48 18.57 -4.71 5.80
CA ARG A 48 19.25 -4.18 6.99
C ARG A 48 19.47 -5.22 8.10
N GLY A 49 18.84 -6.39 8.00
CA GLY A 49 18.89 -7.44 9.03
C GLY A 49 17.99 -7.19 10.25
N HIS A 50 17.07 -6.22 10.17
CA HIS A 50 16.04 -5.97 11.19
C HIS A 50 15.02 -7.11 11.21
N GLN A 51 14.53 -7.52 10.03
CA GLN A 51 13.74 -8.73 9.88
C GLN A 51 14.68 -9.94 9.77
N LYS A 52 14.61 -10.84 10.75
CA LYS A 52 15.43 -12.07 10.74
C LYS A 52 14.93 -13.03 9.66
N THR A 53 15.85 -13.46 8.81
CA THR A 53 15.65 -14.44 7.73
C THR A 53 16.98 -15.14 7.47
N ALA A 54 16.97 -16.32 6.85
CA ALA A 54 18.20 -16.90 6.31
C ALA A 54 18.40 -16.53 4.82
N THR A 55 19.61 -16.77 4.34
CA THR A 55 20.11 -16.30 3.04
C THR A 55 19.77 -17.27 1.90
N GLY A 56 20.12 -16.90 0.68
CA GLY A 56 20.11 -17.77 -0.50
C GLY A 56 18.82 -17.78 -1.32
N HIS A 57 17.77 -17.10 -0.87
CA HIS A 57 16.54 -16.92 -1.64
C HIS A 57 16.65 -15.73 -2.60
N ILE A 58 15.88 -15.79 -3.68
CA ILE A 58 15.77 -14.72 -4.67
C ILE A 58 14.89 -13.61 -4.10
N MET A 59 15.30 -12.35 -4.25
CA MET A 59 14.62 -11.15 -3.76
C MET A 59 13.46 -10.71 -4.68
N GLY A 60 12.63 -9.77 -4.24
CA GLY A 60 11.61 -9.14 -5.08
C GLY A 60 10.19 -9.64 -4.89
N HIS A 61 9.26 -8.76 -4.54
CA HIS A 61 7.82 -9.06 -4.56
C HIS A 61 6.99 -8.13 -5.45
N GLU A 62 7.65 -7.29 -6.23
CA GLU A 62 7.01 -6.42 -7.21
C GLU A 62 7.55 -6.75 -8.59
N PHE A 63 6.71 -7.29 -9.48
CA PHE A 63 7.16 -7.64 -10.82
C PHE A 63 6.01 -7.64 -11.85
N ILE A 64 6.40 -7.30 -13.08
CA ILE A 64 5.61 -7.35 -14.31
C ILE A 64 6.35 -8.25 -15.29
N GLY A 65 5.62 -9.05 -16.06
CA GLY A 65 6.24 -9.94 -17.03
C GLY A 65 5.25 -10.56 -18.01
N ILE A 66 5.77 -11.50 -18.80
CA ILE A 66 5.00 -12.29 -19.77
C ILE A 66 4.85 -13.71 -19.24
N VAL A 67 3.65 -14.27 -19.29
CA VAL A 67 3.43 -15.68 -18.93
C VAL A 67 4.21 -16.58 -19.89
N ASP A 68 5.14 -17.38 -19.35
CA ASP A 68 5.98 -18.34 -20.08
C ASP A 68 5.36 -19.73 -20.07
N GLN A 69 4.81 -20.15 -18.92
CA GLN A 69 4.14 -21.45 -18.74
C GLN A 69 2.99 -21.32 -17.73
N VAL A 70 1.99 -22.19 -17.85
CA VAL A 70 0.88 -22.33 -16.90
C VAL A 70 0.66 -23.81 -16.58
N GLY A 71 0.26 -24.11 -15.35
CA GLY A 71 -0.26 -25.42 -14.98
C GLY A 71 -1.67 -25.65 -15.51
N SER A 72 -2.15 -26.89 -15.49
CA SER A 72 -3.44 -27.29 -16.08
C SER A 72 -4.66 -26.68 -15.40
N ASP A 73 -4.51 -26.19 -14.17
CA ASP A 73 -5.61 -25.67 -13.34
C ASP A 73 -5.64 -24.13 -13.33
N VAL A 74 -4.83 -23.49 -14.18
CA VAL A 74 -4.86 -22.04 -14.43
C VAL A 74 -5.87 -21.75 -15.53
N ASN A 75 -6.90 -20.94 -15.23
CA ASN A 75 -8.02 -20.71 -16.15
C ASN A 75 -8.11 -19.27 -16.65
N ARG A 76 -7.39 -18.33 -16.03
CA ARG A 76 -7.49 -16.89 -16.35
C ARG A 76 -6.37 -16.36 -17.24
N PHE A 77 -5.33 -17.16 -17.48
CA PHE A 77 -4.11 -16.73 -18.17
C PHE A 77 -3.61 -17.77 -19.16
N ALA A 78 -3.02 -17.31 -20.25
CA ALA A 78 -2.37 -18.11 -21.27
C ALA A 78 -0.91 -17.66 -21.47
N VAL A 79 -0.10 -18.54 -22.07
CA VAL A 79 1.26 -18.21 -22.48
C VAL A 79 1.23 -17.02 -23.45
N GLY A 80 2.04 -16.01 -23.18
CA GLY A 80 2.09 -14.76 -23.95
C GLY A 80 1.36 -13.59 -23.31
N ASP A 81 0.50 -13.81 -22.30
CA ASP A 81 -0.17 -12.72 -21.59
C ASP A 81 0.82 -11.85 -20.82
N GLU A 82 0.68 -10.52 -20.93
CA GLU A 82 1.40 -9.56 -20.09
C GLU A 82 0.65 -9.39 -18.76
N VAL A 83 1.35 -9.64 -17.65
CA VAL A 83 0.78 -9.72 -16.30
C VAL A 83 1.57 -8.90 -15.29
N VAL A 84 0.85 -8.37 -14.31
CA VAL A 84 1.40 -7.80 -13.07
C VAL A 84 1.03 -8.70 -11.90
N SER A 85 2.00 -8.95 -11.02
CA SER A 85 1.78 -9.76 -9.80
C SER A 85 1.53 -8.89 -8.59
N ILE A 86 0.64 -9.34 -7.71
CA ILE A 86 0.56 -8.82 -6.35
C ILE A 86 1.66 -9.47 -5.47
N PHE A 87 2.03 -8.84 -4.36
CA PHE A 87 3.21 -9.23 -3.55
C PHE A 87 3.13 -10.58 -2.81
N SER A 88 1.97 -11.22 -2.75
CA SER A 88 1.77 -12.51 -2.06
C SER A 88 0.71 -13.33 -2.80
N PRO A 89 0.93 -14.64 -3.03
CA PRO A 89 -0.07 -15.49 -3.64
C PRO A 89 -1.38 -15.56 -2.87
N VAL A 90 -2.47 -15.77 -3.61
CA VAL A 90 -3.84 -15.82 -3.09
C VAL A 90 -4.55 -17.03 -3.67
N CYS A 91 -4.94 -18.00 -2.82
CA CYS A 91 -5.50 -19.27 -3.30
C CYS A 91 -6.95 -19.22 -3.78
N LEU A 92 -7.69 -18.13 -3.51
CA LEU A 92 -9.12 -17.96 -3.81
C LEU A 92 -10.11 -19.01 -3.27
N ARG A 93 -9.62 -20.04 -2.56
CA ARG A 93 -10.45 -21.18 -2.09
C ARG A 93 -10.66 -21.23 -0.59
N CYS A 94 -9.75 -20.68 0.21
CA CYS A 94 -9.89 -20.69 1.66
C CYS A 94 -11.00 -19.74 2.14
N TRP A 95 -11.43 -19.89 3.40
CA TRP A 95 -12.50 -19.07 3.98
C TRP A 95 -12.21 -17.56 3.84
N TYR A 96 -11.00 -17.11 4.19
CA TYR A 96 -10.64 -15.69 4.09
C TYR A 96 -10.72 -15.16 2.65
N CYS A 97 -10.21 -15.91 1.67
CA CYS A 97 -10.22 -15.47 0.28
C CYS A 97 -11.65 -15.36 -0.27
N LYS A 98 -12.54 -16.29 0.09
CA LYS A 98 -13.95 -16.27 -0.30
C LYS A 98 -14.71 -15.04 0.22
N GLN A 99 -14.20 -14.40 1.27
CA GLN A 99 -14.76 -13.18 1.86
C GLN A 99 -14.05 -11.91 1.36
N GLY A 100 -13.11 -12.00 0.42
CA GLY A 100 -12.29 -10.87 -0.01
C GLY A 100 -11.20 -10.46 1.00
N LEU A 101 -10.95 -11.24 2.05
CA LEU A 101 -9.89 -11.01 3.04
C LEU A 101 -8.57 -11.65 2.59
N THR A 102 -8.16 -11.35 1.35
CA THR A 102 -7.07 -12.03 0.65
C THR A 102 -5.69 -11.79 1.28
N ASN A 103 -5.54 -10.70 2.03
CA ASN A 103 -4.39 -10.40 2.89
C ASN A 103 -4.13 -11.44 3.99
N ARG A 104 -5.13 -12.27 4.32
CA ARG A 104 -5.06 -13.37 5.29
C ARG A 104 -5.32 -14.73 4.64
N CYS A 105 -5.03 -14.86 3.34
CA CYS A 105 -4.98 -16.17 2.69
C CYS A 105 -4.13 -17.15 3.52
N VAL A 106 -4.63 -18.36 3.76
CA VAL A 106 -3.94 -19.38 4.57
C VAL A 106 -2.74 -19.98 3.83
N GLU A 107 -2.76 -19.90 2.50
CA GLU A 107 -1.65 -20.29 1.62
C GLU A 107 -0.76 -19.08 1.26
N GLY A 108 -1.06 -17.90 1.80
CA GLY A 108 -0.38 -16.66 1.45
C GLY A 108 1.03 -16.61 2.03
N VAL A 109 2.00 -16.32 1.17
CA VAL A 109 3.41 -16.16 1.52
C VAL A 109 4.01 -15.06 0.66
N ALA A 110 4.74 -14.12 1.25
CA ALA A 110 5.36 -13.07 0.44
C ALA A 110 6.39 -13.67 -0.53
N PHE A 111 6.39 -13.18 -1.76
CA PHE A 111 7.52 -13.36 -2.68
C PHE A 111 8.78 -12.74 -2.07
N GLY A 112 9.95 -13.19 -2.50
CA GLY A 112 11.21 -12.66 -1.98
C GLY A 112 11.55 -13.17 -0.58
N THR A 113 11.13 -14.40 -0.24
CA THR A 113 11.39 -14.99 1.08
C THR A 113 11.90 -16.42 0.94
N GLN A 114 12.41 -17.00 2.04
CA GLN A 114 12.89 -18.38 2.04
C GLN A 114 11.85 -19.43 1.62
N LYS A 115 10.56 -19.11 1.83
CA LYS A 115 9.46 -20.01 1.47
C LYS A 115 9.04 -19.85 0.01
N LEU A 116 9.31 -18.70 -0.60
CA LEU A 116 8.95 -18.39 -1.97
C LEU A 116 9.91 -17.37 -2.56
N ASP A 117 10.73 -17.83 -3.51
CA ASP A 117 11.61 -16.98 -4.31
C ASP A 117 10.85 -15.85 -4.99
N GLY A 118 11.52 -14.70 -5.11
CA GLY A 118 10.97 -13.48 -5.64
C GLY A 118 11.14 -13.25 -7.15
N GLY A 119 10.66 -12.09 -7.59
CA GLY A 119 10.61 -11.66 -8.99
C GLY A 119 11.80 -10.83 -9.47
N GLN A 120 12.81 -10.53 -8.64
CA GLN A 120 14.05 -9.92 -9.13
C GLN A 120 14.94 -10.98 -9.79
N ALA A 121 14.45 -11.57 -10.89
CA ALA A 121 15.05 -12.65 -11.65
C ALA A 121 14.44 -12.72 -13.06
N GLU A 122 15.11 -13.35 -14.03
CA GLU A 122 14.58 -13.48 -15.40
C GLU A 122 13.28 -14.30 -15.48
N PHE A 123 13.08 -15.25 -14.54
CA PHE A 123 11.84 -16.00 -14.42
C PHE A 123 11.45 -16.20 -12.96
N VAL A 124 10.15 -16.19 -12.69
CA VAL A 124 9.58 -16.40 -11.35
C VAL A 124 8.42 -17.38 -11.41
N ARG A 125 8.33 -18.25 -10.38
CA ARG A 125 7.17 -19.13 -10.18
C ARG A 125 6.12 -18.38 -9.38
N VAL A 126 4.89 -18.35 -9.89
CA VAL A 126 3.75 -17.67 -9.29
C VAL A 126 2.70 -18.70 -8.88
N PRO A 127 2.62 -19.05 -7.59
CA PRO A 127 1.56 -19.94 -7.09
C PRO A 127 0.18 -19.31 -7.21
N PHE A 128 -0.84 -20.16 -7.39
CA PHE A 128 -2.24 -19.74 -7.50
C PHE A 128 -2.42 -18.59 -8.51
N ALA A 129 -1.91 -18.77 -9.73
CA ALA A 129 -1.82 -17.73 -10.75
C ALA A 129 -3.15 -16.97 -10.94
N ASP A 130 -4.27 -17.70 -10.98
CA ASP A 130 -5.62 -17.13 -11.08
C ASP A 130 -5.97 -16.14 -9.96
N GLY A 131 -5.40 -16.29 -8.76
CA GLY A 131 -5.59 -15.38 -7.63
C GLY A 131 -4.51 -14.31 -7.46
N THR A 132 -3.31 -14.57 -8.00
CA THR A 132 -2.11 -13.76 -7.76
C THR A 132 -1.83 -12.76 -8.89
N LEU A 133 -2.12 -13.14 -10.14
CA LEU A 133 -1.84 -12.31 -11.31
C LEU A 133 -3.06 -11.46 -11.71
N HIS A 134 -2.75 -10.35 -12.37
CA HIS A 134 -3.67 -9.48 -13.07
C HIS A 134 -3.12 -9.17 -14.46
N LEU A 135 -3.99 -9.04 -15.47
CA LEU A 135 -3.58 -8.58 -16.80
C LEU A 135 -3.10 -7.13 -16.72
N VAL A 136 -2.08 -6.81 -17.50
CA VAL A 136 -1.60 -5.44 -17.65
C VAL A 136 -2.63 -4.62 -18.43
N PRO A 137 -3.10 -3.47 -17.90
CA PRO A 137 -3.98 -2.57 -18.63
C PRO A 137 -3.22 -1.82 -19.74
N GLU A 138 -3.86 -1.56 -20.87
CA GLU A 138 -3.25 -0.88 -22.02
C GLU A 138 -2.99 0.61 -21.80
N ASP A 139 -3.72 1.24 -20.88
CA ASP A 139 -3.85 2.69 -20.72
C ASP A 139 -3.00 3.29 -19.58
N LEU A 140 -2.10 2.51 -18.98
CA LEU A 140 -1.24 2.94 -17.89
C LEU A 140 0.24 2.85 -18.27
N ASP A 141 1.02 3.85 -17.87
CA ASP A 141 2.47 3.78 -17.94
C ASP A 141 2.98 2.55 -17.18
N ARG A 142 3.73 1.68 -17.87
CA ARG A 142 4.26 0.43 -17.31
C ARG A 142 5.17 0.69 -16.11
N SER A 143 5.92 1.79 -16.11
CA SER A 143 6.80 2.16 -14.99
C SER A 143 5.98 2.43 -13.72
N LEU A 144 4.77 2.99 -13.84
CA LEU A 144 3.85 3.21 -12.72
C LEU A 144 3.09 1.96 -12.32
N LEU A 145 2.83 1.04 -13.25
CA LEU A 145 2.11 -0.19 -12.95
C LEU A 145 2.83 -1.05 -11.90
N ILE A 146 4.15 -0.95 -11.76
CA ILE A 146 4.91 -1.66 -10.72
C ILE A 146 4.41 -1.28 -9.31
N MET A 147 3.86 -0.07 -9.14
CA MET A 147 3.30 0.39 -7.88
C MET A 147 2.04 -0.41 -7.48
N MET A 148 1.35 -1.02 -8.46
CA MET A 148 0.17 -1.86 -8.23
C MET A 148 0.49 -3.23 -7.64
N CYS A 149 1.76 -3.63 -7.60
CA CYS A 149 2.17 -4.87 -6.95
C CYS A 149 1.98 -4.82 -5.42
N ASP A 150 2.19 -3.64 -4.82
CA ASP A 150 2.13 -3.43 -3.37
C ASP A 150 1.75 -1.98 -3.00
N ILE A 151 2.68 -1.03 -3.22
CA ILE A 151 2.64 0.26 -2.54
C ILE A 151 1.37 1.08 -2.82
N PHE A 152 0.85 1.04 -4.05
CA PHE A 152 -0.34 1.81 -4.40
C PHE A 152 -1.61 1.21 -3.80
N PRO A 153 -1.91 -0.10 -3.95
CA PRO A 153 -2.96 -0.77 -3.19
C PRO A 153 -2.83 -0.56 -1.67
N THR A 154 -1.62 -0.61 -1.11
CA THR A 154 -1.39 -0.40 0.32
C THR A 154 -1.79 1.01 0.76
N GLY A 155 -1.34 2.04 0.03
CA GLY A 155 -1.74 3.43 0.29
C GLY A 155 -3.24 3.65 0.08
N TYR A 156 -3.79 3.08 -1.00
CA TYR A 156 -5.22 3.10 -1.29
C TYR A 156 -6.03 2.53 -0.14
N TYR A 157 -5.65 1.36 0.36
CA TYR A 157 -6.34 0.69 1.46
C TYR A 157 -6.24 1.47 2.77
N GLY A 158 -5.06 2.01 3.10
CA GLY A 158 -4.87 2.85 4.28
C GLY A 158 -5.81 4.06 4.28
N ALA A 159 -5.85 4.80 3.16
CA ALA A 159 -6.74 5.94 3.01
C ALA A 159 -8.22 5.55 2.97
N SER A 160 -8.56 4.48 2.24
CA SER A 160 -9.93 4.00 2.11
C SER A 160 -10.53 3.63 3.45
N ARG A 161 -9.80 2.92 4.33
CA ARG A 161 -10.29 2.57 5.67
C ARG A 161 -10.53 3.78 6.56
N ALA A 162 -9.64 4.78 6.49
CA ALA A 162 -9.84 6.03 7.23
C ALA A 162 -11.14 6.72 6.80
N ILE A 163 -11.36 6.81 5.48
CA ILE A 163 -12.52 7.49 4.89
C ILE A 163 -13.80 6.68 5.11
N GLU A 164 -13.78 5.36 4.93
CA GLU A 164 -14.90 4.48 5.24
C GLU A 164 -15.26 4.52 6.72
N GLY A 165 -14.27 4.63 7.61
CA GLY A 165 -14.51 4.83 9.04
C GLY A 165 -15.29 6.12 9.31
N LEU A 166 -14.91 7.23 8.67
CA LEU A 166 -15.62 8.50 8.77
C LEU A 166 -17.03 8.42 8.17
N GLN A 167 -17.17 7.83 6.98
CA GLN A 167 -18.46 7.60 6.33
C GLN A 167 -19.40 6.79 7.21
N ASN A 168 -18.91 5.69 7.78
CA ASN A 168 -19.67 4.85 8.69
C ASN A 168 -20.11 5.61 9.93
N GLN A 169 -19.25 6.43 10.52
CA GLN A 169 -19.63 7.29 11.65
C GLN A 169 -20.72 8.29 11.28
N LEU A 170 -20.64 8.92 10.11
CA LEU A 170 -21.62 9.92 9.64
C LEU A 170 -22.98 9.30 9.28
N GLN A 171 -23.01 8.02 8.87
CA GLN A 171 -24.22 7.35 8.36
C GLN A 171 -24.84 6.35 9.35
N SER A 172 -24.11 5.97 10.40
CA SER A 172 -24.56 4.98 11.37
C SER A 172 -25.63 5.53 12.31
N PRO A 173 -26.71 4.80 12.61
CA PRO A 173 -27.69 5.19 13.63
C PRO A 173 -27.11 5.26 15.05
N LEU A 174 -25.93 4.64 15.28
CA LEU A 174 -25.29 4.64 16.59
C LEU A 174 -24.51 5.92 16.87
N THR A 175 -24.16 6.68 15.82
CA THR A 175 -23.24 7.82 15.90
C THR A 175 -23.74 9.05 15.14
N SER A 176 -24.94 8.99 14.56
CA SER A 176 -25.58 10.12 13.87
C SER A 176 -27.01 10.31 14.36
N PHE A 177 -27.40 11.56 14.59
CA PHE A 177 -28.77 11.93 15.01
C PHE A 177 -29.81 11.77 13.89
N HIS A 178 -29.44 11.22 12.71
CA HIS A 178 -30.30 11.19 11.52
C HIS A 178 -30.68 9.76 11.14
N LYS A 179 -31.57 9.18 11.97
CA LYS A 179 -32.34 7.99 11.61
C LYS A 179 -33.66 7.89 12.39
N GLN A 180 -34.49 8.93 12.26
CA GLN A 180 -35.95 8.72 12.31
C GLN A 180 -36.53 9.33 11.04
N LYS A 181 -36.87 8.47 10.06
CA LYS A 181 -37.83 8.88 9.04
C LYS A 181 -39.11 9.21 9.78
N SER A 182 -39.45 10.50 9.86
CA SER A 182 -40.83 10.90 10.01
C SER A 182 -41.59 10.29 8.83
N THR A 183 -42.47 9.34 9.14
CA THR A 183 -43.60 9.04 8.27
C THR A 183 -44.57 10.22 8.37
N SER A 184 -44.25 11.35 7.73
CA SER A 184 -45.24 12.35 7.31
C SER A 184 -44.55 13.53 6.62
N ASP A 185 -45.16 13.91 5.50
CA ASP A 185 -45.14 15.19 4.82
C ASP A 185 -43.92 15.56 3.98
N GLY A 186 -44.16 15.52 2.67
CA GLY A 186 -43.25 16.03 1.67
C GLY A 186 -43.21 17.54 1.66
N GLN A 187 -42.00 18.09 1.53
CA GLN A 187 -41.67 19.19 0.64
C GLN A 187 -40.14 19.43 0.63
N ASN A 188 -39.63 19.70 -0.58
CA ASN A 188 -38.40 20.42 -0.93
C ASN A 188 -37.03 19.88 -0.47
N GLY A 189 -36.50 18.92 -1.24
CA GLY A 189 -35.61 19.29 -2.35
C GLY A 189 -34.17 19.76 -2.07
N HIS A 190 -33.55 19.50 -0.92
CA HIS A 190 -32.08 19.36 -0.80
C HIS A 190 -31.82 18.05 -0.05
N THR A 191 -31.37 17.03 -0.77
CA THR A 191 -31.27 15.67 -0.23
C THR A 191 -30.15 15.60 0.82
N ASN A 192 -30.46 15.20 2.05
CA ASN A 192 -29.52 15.01 3.18
C ASN A 192 -28.25 14.16 2.86
N GLY A 193 -28.22 13.44 1.74
CA GLY A 193 -27.00 12.81 1.22
C GLY A 193 -25.89 13.84 0.98
N ASP A 194 -26.23 15.04 0.54
CA ASP A 194 -25.29 16.12 0.22
C ASP A 194 -24.54 16.63 1.47
N GLN A 195 -25.26 16.81 2.58
CA GLN A 195 -24.66 17.25 3.86
C GLN A 195 -23.68 16.23 4.44
N SER A 196 -23.97 14.93 4.33
CA SER A 196 -23.07 13.88 4.80
C SER A 196 -21.78 13.80 3.97
N LEU A 197 -21.89 14.09 2.68
CA LEU A 197 -20.76 14.15 1.75
C LEU A 197 -19.93 15.41 2.00
N ASP A 198 -20.56 16.56 2.27
CA ASP A 198 -19.85 17.79 2.61
C ASP A 198 -19.10 17.67 3.94
N ALA A 199 -19.71 17.08 4.97
CA ALA A 199 -19.04 16.79 6.22
C ALA A 199 -17.82 15.90 6.02
N LEU A 200 -17.93 14.85 5.20
CA LEU A 200 -16.81 13.97 4.86
C LEU A 200 -15.71 14.74 4.12
N ARG A 201 -16.05 15.50 3.09
CA ARG A 201 -15.09 16.29 2.28
C ARG A 201 -14.33 17.32 3.12
N SER A 202 -15.00 17.93 4.10
CA SER A 202 -14.43 18.90 5.04
C SER A 202 -13.59 18.30 6.17
N SER A 203 -13.58 16.97 6.32
CA SER A 203 -12.84 16.29 7.39
C SER A 203 -11.34 16.57 7.28
N VAL A 204 -10.68 16.75 8.42
CA VAL A 204 -9.23 16.95 8.50
C VAL A 204 -8.55 15.60 8.68
N VAL A 205 -7.86 15.14 7.64
CA VAL A 205 -7.12 13.88 7.63
C VAL A 205 -5.64 14.17 7.71
N VAL A 206 -4.92 13.50 8.62
CA VAL A 206 -3.46 13.55 8.69
C VAL A 206 -2.89 12.28 8.07
N CYS A 207 -1.92 12.41 7.16
CA CYS A 207 -1.10 11.31 6.70
C CYS A 207 0.29 11.43 7.33
N LEU A 208 0.64 10.48 8.20
CA LEU A 208 1.95 10.40 8.83
C LEU A 208 2.88 9.52 7.99
N GLY A 209 3.91 10.13 7.41
CA GLY A 209 4.85 9.53 6.49
C GLY A 209 4.50 9.83 5.03
N CYS A 210 5.44 10.45 4.31
CA CYS A 210 5.32 10.81 2.90
C CYS A 210 6.26 9.98 2.02
N GLY A 211 6.58 8.74 2.43
CA GLY A 211 7.26 7.77 1.58
C GLY A 211 6.32 7.19 0.49
N PRO A 212 6.75 6.13 -0.23
CA PRO A 212 5.97 5.51 -1.31
C PRO A 212 4.51 5.22 -1.00
N VAL A 213 4.25 4.54 0.11
CA VAL A 213 2.87 4.24 0.54
C VAL A 213 2.11 5.50 0.92
N GLY A 214 2.77 6.48 1.54
CA GLY A 214 2.17 7.74 1.99
C GLY A 214 1.71 8.61 0.82
N ILE A 215 2.54 8.76 -0.21
CA ILE A 215 2.17 9.47 -1.44
C ILE A 215 0.95 8.82 -2.10
N CYS A 216 0.90 7.49 -2.16
CA CYS A 216 -0.27 6.76 -2.67
C CYS A 216 -1.52 6.96 -1.81
N ALA A 217 -1.36 7.00 -0.48
CA ALA A 217 -2.46 7.26 0.45
C ALA A 217 -3.00 8.69 0.34
N ILE A 218 -2.13 9.67 0.17
CA ILE A 218 -2.49 11.08 -0.06
C ILE A 218 -3.26 11.21 -1.37
N ALA A 219 -2.73 10.65 -2.48
CA ALA A 219 -3.41 10.64 -3.77
C ALA A 219 -4.81 10.02 -3.66
N THR A 220 -4.93 8.91 -2.93
CA THR A 220 -6.22 8.25 -2.69
C THR A 220 -7.17 9.11 -1.87
N ALA A 221 -6.71 9.69 -0.76
CA ALA A 221 -7.55 10.51 0.09
C ALA A 221 -8.12 11.71 -0.66
N ARG A 222 -7.29 12.37 -1.47
CA ARG A 222 -7.67 13.46 -2.35
C ARG A 222 -8.65 13.04 -3.44
N SER A 223 -8.41 11.89 -4.08
CA SER A 223 -9.30 11.34 -5.13
C SER A 223 -10.68 10.95 -4.57
N LYS A 224 -10.74 10.51 -3.31
CA LYS A 224 -11.99 10.25 -2.59
C LYS A 224 -12.67 11.52 -2.05
N GLY A 225 -12.15 12.70 -2.36
CA GLY A 225 -12.80 13.98 -2.12
C GLY A 225 -12.44 14.67 -0.79
N ILE A 226 -11.50 14.14 -0.01
CA ILE A 226 -11.03 14.84 1.20
C ILE A 226 -10.30 16.11 0.77
N GLN A 227 -10.76 17.27 1.26
CA GLN A 227 -10.20 18.57 0.90
C GLN A 227 -8.96 18.93 1.74
N THR A 228 -8.95 18.53 3.02
CA THR A 228 -7.86 18.85 3.95
C THR A 228 -7.09 17.58 4.31
N VAL A 229 -5.99 17.36 3.59
CA VAL A 229 -5.01 16.30 3.91
C VAL A 229 -3.73 16.98 4.39
N LEU A 230 -3.37 16.77 5.66
CA LEU A 230 -2.11 17.23 6.24
C LEU A 230 -1.06 16.15 6.05
N ALA A 231 -0.04 16.41 5.24
CA ALA A 231 1.04 15.48 4.95
C ALA A 231 2.22 15.76 5.89
N VAL A 232 2.60 14.80 6.72
CA VAL A 232 3.61 14.99 7.77
C VAL A 232 4.81 14.08 7.52
N ASP A 233 6.00 14.65 7.43
CA ASP A 233 7.28 13.95 7.27
C ASP A 233 8.42 14.84 7.81
N SER A 234 9.67 14.36 7.83
CA SER A 234 10.85 15.17 8.11
C SER A 234 11.63 15.55 6.85
N VAL A 235 11.35 14.91 5.72
CA VAL A 235 12.06 15.12 4.46
C VAL A 235 11.27 16.08 3.57
N ASP A 236 11.84 17.26 3.29
CA ASP A 236 11.17 18.31 2.51
C ASP A 236 10.84 17.85 1.08
N ASP A 237 11.73 17.13 0.40
CA ASP A 237 11.47 16.61 -0.95
C ASP A 237 10.21 15.74 -1.04
N ARG A 238 9.91 14.96 0.01
CA ARG A 238 8.70 14.13 0.06
C ARG A 238 7.44 14.97 0.31
N LEU A 239 7.59 16.04 1.07
CA LEU A 239 6.52 16.98 1.36
C LEU A 239 6.17 17.80 0.11
N GLU A 240 7.15 18.16 -0.72
CA GLU A 240 6.91 18.80 -2.01
C GLU A 240 6.07 17.92 -2.95
N GLU A 241 6.31 16.62 -2.97
CA GLU A 241 5.48 15.67 -3.74
C GLU A 241 4.05 15.58 -3.20
N ALA A 242 3.91 15.51 -1.87
CA ALA A 242 2.60 15.53 -1.24
C ALA A 242 1.82 16.80 -1.60
N ALA A 243 2.50 17.95 -1.68
CA ALA A 243 1.91 19.22 -2.08
C ALA A 243 1.43 19.21 -3.54
N GLN A 244 2.13 18.54 -4.46
CA GLN A 244 1.68 18.38 -5.86
C GLN A 244 0.36 17.59 -5.98
N LEU A 245 0.08 16.71 -5.02
CA LEU A 245 -1.21 16.01 -4.90
C LEU A 245 -2.29 16.84 -4.20
N GLY A 246 -1.96 18.06 -3.76
CA GLY A 246 -2.84 18.98 -3.06
C GLY A 246 -2.86 18.81 -1.54
N ALA A 247 -2.01 17.97 -0.95
CA ALA A 247 -1.89 17.95 0.51
C ALA A 247 -1.19 19.22 1.04
N ILE A 248 -1.38 19.50 2.32
CA ILE A 248 -0.69 20.57 3.03
C ILE A 248 0.58 19.97 3.65
N PRO A 249 1.77 20.33 3.16
CA PRO A 249 3.03 19.78 3.65
C PRO A 249 3.40 20.36 5.02
N LEU A 250 3.68 19.49 6.00
CA LEU A 250 4.10 19.86 7.34
C LEU A 250 5.35 19.07 7.74
N ASN A 251 6.49 19.76 7.80
CA ASN A 251 7.71 19.20 8.35
C ASN A 251 7.66 19.19 9.88
N PHE A 252 7.64 18.03 10.53
CA PHE A 252 7.50 17.95 12.01
C PHE A 252 8.74 18.41 12.78
N SER A 253 9.88 18.64 12.11
CA SER A 253 11.04 19.30 12.71
C SER A 253 10.96 20.83 12.64
N LYS A 254 10.01 21.39 11.88
CA LYS A 254 9.85 22.84 11.66
C LYS A 254 8.49 23.38 12.09
N HIS A 255 7.48 22.53 12.20
CA HIS A 255 6.10 22.91 12.52
C HIS A 255 5.61 22.19 13.77
N ASP A 256 4.75 22.85 14.54
CA ASP A 256 3.94 22.21 15.57
C ASP A 256 2.73 21.55 14.91
N ILE A 257 2.83 20.23 14.71
CA ILE A 257 1.80 19.45 14.00
C ILE A 257 0.47 19.45 14.78
N LEU A 258 0.51 19.46 16.11
CA LEU A 258 -0.70 19.44 16.91
C LEU A 258 -1.45 20.76 16.78
N GLU A 259 -0.74 21.88 16.80
CA GLU A 259 -1.35 23.21 16.60
C GLU A 259 -1.86 23.41 15.17
N GLU A 260 -1.16 22.91 14.14
CA GLU A 260 -1.66 22.90 12.77
C GLU A 260 -2.97 22.11 12.63
N VAL A 261 -3.07 20.96 13.28
CA VAL A 261 -4.31 20.17 13.32
C VAL A 261 -5.41 20.92 14.07
N LYS A 262 -5.11 21.43 15.27
CA LYS A 262 -6.09 22.09 16.14
C LYS A 262 -6.66 23.36 15.52
N SER A 263 -5.82 24.19 14.89
CA SER A 263 -6.24 25.44 14.23
C SER A 263 -7.27 25.18 13.12
N ARG A 264 -7.21 24.01 12.47
CA ARG A 264 -8.11 23.58 11.39
C ARG A 264 -9.35 22.83 11.89
N THR A 265 -9.36 22.45 13.16
CA THR A 265 -10.40 21.56 13.73
C THR A 265 -11.11 22.20 14.92
N GLN A 266 -10.94 23.51 15.14
CA GLN A 266 -11.50 24.23 16.29
C GLN A 266 -11.03 23.61 17.63
N GLY A 267 -9.77 23.20 17.69
CA GLY A 267 -9.15 22.60 18.87
C GLY A 267 -9.46 21.11 19.09
N ARG A 268 -10.27 20.47 18.24
CA ARG A 268 -10.74 19.10 18.45
C ARG A 268 -9.66 18.03 18.24
N GLY A 269 -8.78 18.22 17.26
CA GLY A 269 -7.90 17.16 16.74
C GLY A 269 -8.38 16.63 15.38
N ALA A 270 -7.54 15.83 14.72
CA ALA A 270 -7.79 15.30 13.38
C ALA A 270 -8.96 14.30 13.39
N ASP A 271 -9.82 14.36 12.36
CA ASP A 271 -10.95 13.43 12.19
C ASP A 271 -10.47 12.00 11.93
N ALA A 272 -9.43 11.88 11.10
CA ALA A 272 -8.74 10.62 10.88
C ALA A 272 -7.23 10.80 10.74
N VAL A 273 -6.49 9.75 11.07
CA VAL A 273 -5.05 9.65 10.82
C VAL A 273 -4.77 8.38 10.02
N ILE A 274 -4.05 8.55 8.92
CA ILE A 274 -3.46 7.48 8.11
C ILE A 274 -2.00 7.37 8.51
N GLU A 275 -1.63 6.27 9.16
CA GLU A 275 -0.27 6.02 9.64
C GLU A 275 0.41 4.96 8.75
N VAL A 276 1.51 5.35 8.10
CA VAL A 276 2.21 4.52 7.10
C VAL A 276 3.71 4.34 7.39
N VAL A 277 4.17 4.76 8.58
CA VAL A 277 5.59 4.74 8.96
C VAL A 277 5.98 3.40 9.58
N GLY A 278 5.15 2.85 10.48
CA GLY A 278 5.39 1.55 11.11
C GLY A 278 6.35 1.58 12.29
N ASN A 279 6.43 2.69 13.04
CA ASN A 279 7.21 2.74 14.28
C ASN A 279 6.39 3.29 15.47
N PRO A 280 6.82 3.01 16.73
CA PRO A 280 6.07 3.43 17.92
C PRO A 280 5.90 4.94 18.06
N ALA A 281 6.88 5.75 17.65
CA ALA A 281 6.79 7.20 17.74
C ALA A 281 5.71 7.76 16.81
N ALA A 282 5.68 7.33 15.55
CA ALA A 282 4.66 7.70 14.59
C ALA A 282 3.26 7.22 15.03
N LEU A 283 3.16 6.00 15.58
CA LEU A 283 1.89 5.47 16.07
C LEU A 283 1.38 6.24 17.31
N LYS A 284 2.27 6.67 18.19
CA LYS A 284 1.94 7.54 19.33
C LYS A 284 1.43 8.89 18.84
N SER A 285 2.14 9.54 17.93
CA SER A 285 1.70 10.80 17.33
C SER A 285 0.35 10.63 16.62
N ALA A 286 0.13 9.52 15.92
CA ALA A 286 -1.15 9.22 15.28
C ALA A 286 -2.29 9.21 16.30
N PHE A 287 -2.08 8.53 17.43
CA PHE A 287 -3.06 8.50 18.52
C PHE A 287 -3.27 9.89 19.11
N GLU A 288 -2.22 10.65 19.41
CA GLU A 288 -2.29 11.97 20.05
C GLU A 288 -3.01 13.02 19.19
N LEU A 289 -2.72 13.04 17.88
CA LEU A 289 -3.30 14.00 16.93
C LEU A 289 -4.80 13.82 16.69
N LEU A 290 -5.33 12.62 16.89
CA LEU A 290 -6.77 12.35 16.70
C LEU A 290 -7.63 13.19 17.64
N ARG A 291 -8.82 13.57 17.17
CA ARG A 291 -9.90 13.98 18.09
C ARG A 291 -10.48 12.77 18.84
N PRO A 292 -11.19 12.98 19.97
CA PRO A 292 -12.10 11.97 20.50
C PRO A 292 -13.06 11.46 19.42
N CYS A 293 -13.35 10.17 19.45
CA CYS A 293 -14.13 9.45 18.44
C CYS A 293 -13.52 9.47 17.02
N GLY A 294 -12.22 9.71 16.87
CA GLY A 294 -11.53 9.72 15.57
C GLY A 294 -11.21 8.32 15.02
N ILE A 295 -10.78 8.28 13.75
CA ILE A 295 -10.42 7.05 13.03
C ILE A 295 -8.89 6.94 12.84
N LEU A 296 -8.27 5.87 13.35
CA LEU A 296 -6.88 5.54 13.07
C LEU A 296 -6.78 4.37 12.09
N SER A 297 -6.27 4.64 10.89
CA SER A 297 -5.93 3.63 9.89
C SER A 297 -4.41 3.47 9.80
N SER A 298 -3.89 2.37 10.34
CA SER A 298 -2.45 2.08 10.30
C SER A 298 -2.16 0.91 9.36
N VAL A 299 -1.33 1.19 8.35
CA VAL A 299 -0.77 0.19 7.42
C VAL A 299 0.74 0.12 7.52
N GLY A 300 1.35 0.88 8.44
CA GLY A 300 2.75 0.76 8.81
C GLY A 300 3.08 -0.63 9.38
N PHE A 301 4.31 -1.09 9.15
CA PHE A 301 4.77 -2.40 9.58
C PHE A 301 5.31 -2.38 11.03
N HIS A 302 4.40 -2.51 12.01
CA HIS A 302 4.73 -2.52 13.44
C HIS A 302 5.18 -3.90 13.94
N GLN A 303 6.18 -3.93 14.82
CA GLN A 303 6.66 -5.15 15.51
C GLN A 303 6.66 -5.03 17.04
N ASP A 304 6.55 -3.81 17.57
CA ASP A 304 6.60 -3.50 19.00
C ASP A 304 5.19 -3.35 19.60
N ASP A 305 5.14 -3.15 20.91
CA ASP A 305 3.91 -2.87 21.65
C ASP A 305 3.25 -1.54 21.23
N LEU A 306 1.93 -1.45 21.45
CA LEU A 306 1.20 -0.19 21.24
C LEU A 306 1.68 0.88 22.24
N PRO A 307 1.94 2.12 21.79
CA PRO A 307 2.48 3.19 22.64
C PRO A 307 1.41 3.92 23.47
N PHE A 308 0.22 3.33 23.62
CA PHE A 308 -0.91 3.84 24.38
C PHE A 308 -1.67 2.66 25.00
N THR A 309 -2.41 2.93 26.06
CA THR A 309 -3.08 1.90 26.86
C THR A 309 -4.53 1.69 26.44
N GLY A 310 -5.13 0.59 26.91
CA GLY A 310 -6.57 0.38 26.77
C GLY A 310 -7.41 1.47 27.45
N LEU A 311 -6.92 2.07 28.54
CA LEU A 311 -7.59 3.19 29.21
C LEU A 311 -7.58 4.44 28.32
N ASP A 312 -6.45 4.75 27.68
CA ASP A 312 -6.36 5.88 26.75
C ASP A 312 -7.35 5.70 25.59
N CYS A 313 -7.42 4.50 25.02
CA CYS A 313 -8.40 4.15 23.99
C CYS A 313 -9.84 4.32 24.47
N TYR A 314 -10.15 3.85 25.69
CA TYR A 314 -11.48 3.99 26.29
C TYR A 314 -11.88 5.45 26.49
N LEU A 315 -10.97 6.27 27.02
CA LEU A 315 -11.21 7.69 27.25
C LEU A 315 -11.40 8.47 25.95
N LYS A 316 -10.73 8.05 24.87
CA LYS A 316 -10.78 8.73 23.57
C LYS A 316 -11.83 8.18 22.61
N ASN A 317 -12.45 7.03 22.91
CA ASN A 317 -13.47 6.37 22.07
C ASN A 317 -13.03 6.16 20.61
N ILE A 318 -11.77 5.83 20.38
CA ILE A 318 -11.23 5.74 19.02
C ILE A 318 -11.72 4.49 18.27
N THR A 319 -11.83 4.60 16.96
CA THR A 319 -11.86 3.43 16.07
C THR A 319 -10.48 3.24 15.46
N MET A 320 -9.94 2.03 15.54
CA MET A 320 -8.59 1.75 15.10
C MET A 320 -8.49 0.47 14.28
N ASN A 321 -7.61 0.51 13.28
CA ASN A 321 -7.55 -0.46 12.22
C ASN A 321 -6.08 -0.70 11.82
N PHE A 322 -5.64 -1.96 11.87
CA PHE A 322 -4.28 -2.36 11.46
C PHE A 322 -4.30 -3.38 10.32
N GLY A 323 -3.17 -3.52 9.64
CA GLY A 323 -2.81 -4.72 8.88
C GLY A 323 -2.64 -4.53 7.38
N ARG A 324 -2.15 -5.61 6.75
CA ARG A 324 -1.83 -5.67 5.31
C ARG A 324 -3.06 -5.46 4.43
N VAL A 325 -2.86 -4.85 3.26
CA VAL A 325 -3.90 -4.69 2.23
C VAL A 325 -4.30 -6.03 1.59
N PRO A 326 -5.59 -6.30 1.37
CA PRO A 326 -6.05 -7.39 0.52
C PRO A 326 -5.97 -6.98 -0.96
N VAL A 327 -4.75 -6.94 -1.52
CA VAL A 327 -4.49 -6.33 -2.86
C VAL A 327 -5.45 -6.85 -3.91
N ARG A 328 -5.62 -8.16 -4.02
CA ARG A 328 -6.53 -8.79 -4.99
C ARG A 328 -7.96 -8.23 -4.92
N THR A 329 -8.42 -7.90 -3.72
CA THR A 329 -9.79 -7.41 -3.49
C THR A 329 -9.93 -5.95 -3.90
N VAL A 330 -8.92 -5.12 -3.62
CA VAL A 330 -8.95 -3.68 -3.89
C VAL A 330 -8.31 -3.30 -5.23
N PHE A 331 -7.76 -4.26 -5.98
CA PHE A 331 -6.88 -4.02 -7.12
C PHE A 331 -7.51 -3.09 -8.16
N ASN A 332 -8.75 -3.37 -8.56
CA ASN A 332 -9.40 -2.60 -9.63
C ASN A 332 -9.69 -1.15 -9.20
N ASP A 333 -10.15 -0.94 -7.97
CA ASP A 333 -10.43 0.41 -7.45
C ASP A 333 -9.13 1.20 -7.24
N ALA A 334 -8.10 0.54 -6.72
CA ALA A 334 -6.77 1.11 -6.60
C ALA A 334 -6.17 1.46 -7.98
N LEU A 335 -6.34 0.59 -8.97
CA LEU A 335 -5.88 0.83 -10.34
C LEU A 335 -6.60 2.04 -10.95
N GLN A 336 -7.90 2.16 -10.74
CA GLN A 336 -8.67 3.32 -11.19
C GLN A 336 -8.16 4.62 -10.54
N CYS A 337 -7.90 4.60 -9.24
CA CYS A 337 -7.32 5.75 -8.55
C CYS A 337 -5.90 6.07 -9.08
N LEU A 338 -5.09 5.07 -9.41
CA LEU A 338 -3.77 5.30 -10.03
C LEU A 338 -3.92 5.96 -11.40
N ARG A 339 -4.86 5.51 -12.24
CA ARG A 339 -5.13 6.12 -13.55
C ARG A 339 -5.48 7.60 -13.44
N GLU A 340 -6.30 7.98 -12.48
CA GLU A 340 -6.70 9.37 -12.24
C GLU A 340 -5.50 10.25 -11.82
N ASN A 341 -4.51 9.66 -11.13
CA ASN A 341 -3.36 10.37 -10.59
C ASN A 341 -2.05 10.17 -11.38
N GLN A 342 -2.09 9.41 -12.49
CA GLN A 342 -0.89 9.03 -13.25
C GLN A 342 -0.05 10.24 -13.70
N HIS A 343 -0.72 11.35 -14.01
CA HIS A 343 -0.07 12.57 -14.50
C HIS A 343 0.81 13.24 -13.44
N VAL A 344 0.44 13.15 -12.16
CA VAL A 344 1.24 13.66 -11.03
C VAL A 344 2.31 12.65 -10.64
N LEU A 345 2.01 11.35 -10.76
CA LEU A 345 2.90 10.28 -10.32
C LEU A 345 3.91 9.83 -11.37
N ARG A 346 3.87 10.33 -12.61
CA ARG A 346 4.73 9.90 -13.74
C ARG A 346 6.23 9.83 -13.44
N ASN A 347 6.73 10.65 -12.52
CA ASN A 347 8.15 10.72 -12.16
C ASN A 347 8.47 9.98 -10.85
N TYR A 348 7.55 9.13 -10.36
CA TYR A 348 7.73 8.44 -9.09
C TYR A 348 8.84 7.39 -9.15
N VAL A 349 8.95 6.70 -10.28
CA VAL A 349 10.13 5.89 -10.62
C VAL A 349 11.26 6.83 -10.98
N THR A 350 12.29 6.89 -10.12
CA THR A 350 13.41 7.81 -10.33
C THR A 350 14.66 7.14 -10.89
N HIS A 351 14.75 5.81 -10.77
CA HIS A 351 15.90 5.06 -11.25
C HIS A 351 15.43 3.78 -11.94
N GLU A 352 15.85 3.62 -13.18
CA GLU A 352 15.74 2.39 -13.94
C GLU A 352 17.14 1.82 -14.14
N LEU A 353 17.37 0.61 -13.61
CA LEU A 353 18.67 -0.05 -13.64
C LEU A 353 18.53 -1.41 -14.32
N SER A 354 19.64 -2.01 -14.75
CA SER A 354 19.62 -3.41 -15.20
C SER A 354 19.53 -4.36 -14.00
N LEU A 355 19.11 -5.62 -14.22
CA LEU A 355 19.18 -6.65 -13.19
C LEU A 355 20.61 -6.80 -12.61
N ASP A 356 21.65 -6.65 -13.44
CA ASP A 356 23.06 -6.77 -13.04
C ASP A 356 23.47 -5.66 -12.03
N ASP A 357 22.77 -4.52 -12.03
CA ASP A 357 23.00 -3.38 -11.14
C ASP A 357 22.12 -3.39 -9.88
N ALA A 358 21.44 -4.50 -9.58
CA ALA A 358 20.50 -4.57 -8.46
C ALA A 358 21.13 -4.15 -7.11
N ALA A 359 22.37 -4.54 -6.84
CA ALA A 359 23.06 -4.17 -5.60
C ALA A 359 23.25 -2.64 -5.48
N LEU A 360 23.54 -1.95 -6.59
CA LEU A 360 23.56 -0.49 -6.64
C LEU A 360 22.16 0.08 -6.38
N GLY A 361 21.12 -0.53 -6.95
CA GLY A 361 19.73 -0.14 -6.70
C GLY A 361 19.34 -0.20 -5.22
N TYR A 362 19.71 -1.28 -4.53
CA TYR A 362 19.50 -1.41 -3.07
C TYR A 362 20.25 -0.34 -2.29
N ASP A 363 21.50 -0.03 -2.65
CA ASP A 363 22.31 1.01 -2.00
C ASP A 363 21.72 2.42 -2.20
N LEU A 364 21.33 2.76 -3.44
CA LEU A 364 20.70 4.05 -3.76
C LEU A 364 19.38 4.24 -2.98
N PHE A 365 18.60 3.18 -2.86
CA PHE A 365 17.33 3.23 -2.16
C PHE A 365 17.52 3.27 -0.63
N GLU A 366 18.49 2.53 -0.09
CA GLU A 366 18.87 2.57 1.32
C GLU A 366 19.32 3.97 1.74
N LYS A 367 20.18 4.60 0.93
CA LYS A 367 20.69 5.96 1.15
C LYS A 367 19.65 7.05 0.85
N ARG A 368 18.42 6.68 0.46
CA ARG A 368 17.31 7.59 0.12
C ARG A 368 17.63 8.54 -1.04
N VAL A 369 18.57 8.15 -1.90
CA VAL A 369 18.86 8.85 -3.16
C VAL A 369 17.78 8.53 -4.19
N ALA A 370 17.37 7.26 -4.25
CA ALA A 370 16.23 6.84 -5.07
C ALA A 370 14.91 6.93 -4.29
N ARG A 371 13.82 7.25 -5.00
CA ARG A 371 12.45 7.23 -4.45
C ARG A 371 11.77 5.91 -4.73
N LYS A 372 11.93 5.43 -5.96
CA LYS A 372 11.57 4.10 -6.41
C LYS A 372 12.60 3.66 -7.45
N VAL A 373 13.10 2.43 -7.28
CA VAL A 373 14.00 1.77 -8.21
C VAL A 373 13.24 0.65 -8.90
N ILE A 374 13.39 0.57 -10.21
CA ILE A 374 12.99 -0.61 -10.99
C ILE A 374 14.21 -1.21 -11.69
N LEU A 375 14.17 -2.52 -11.84
CA LEU A 375 15.17 -3.33 -12.53
C LEU A 375 14.57 -3.82 -13.84
N GLN A 376 15.20 -3.49 -14.95
CA GLN A 376 14.93 -4.02 -16.27
C GLN A 376 15.60 -5.40 -16.39
N VAL A 377 14.80 -6.41 -16.76
CA VAL A 377 15.18 -7.84 -16.71
C VAL A 377 15.31 -8.47 -18.09
#